data_AF-Q5PXD0-F1
#
_entry.id   AF-Q5PXD0-F1
#
_cell.length_a   1.000
_cell.length_b   1.000
_cell.length_c   1.000
_cell.angle_alpha   90.00
_cell.angle_beta   90.00
_cell.angle_gamma   90.00
#
_symmetry.space_group_name_H-M   'P 1'
#
loop_
_entity.id
_entity.type
_entity.pdbx_description
1 polymer ?
#
loop_
_entity_poly.entity_id
_entity_poly.type
_entity_poly.pdbx_seq_one_letter_code
_entity_poly.pdbx_strand_id
1 'polypeptide(L)'
;MYKMQLLYCIALTLVLVANSAPTPSSPTKETQQQLEQLMLDLRLLLNGVNNYENPKLSRMLTFKFYMPKKATELKHLQCLAEELKLLEEVLYLDQSKNLHLTDIKELMSNINVTLLKLKGSEASFKCEYDDETVTITEFLNKWITFCQSIFSTLT
;
A
#
# COMPACT_ATOMS: atom_id res chain seq x y z
N MET A 1 69.49 -36.75 -0.25
CA MET A 1 69.03 -35.93 -1.39
C MET A 1 67.85 -35.07 -0.92
N TYR A 2 68.04 -33.74 -0.94
CA TYR A 2 67.09 -32.60 -0.84
C TYR A 2 65.75 -32.84 -0.09
N LYS A 3 65.48 -32.33 1.12
CA LYS A 3 65.43 -30.92 1.63
C LYS A 3 64.75 -29.93 0.68
N MET A 4 63.46 -29.67 0.89
CA MET A 4 62.84 -28.35 0.67
C MET A 4 61.73 -28.14 1.71
N GLN A 5 61.96 -27.14 2.56
CA GLN A 5 61.00 -26.54 3.48
C GLN A 5 60.18 -25.49 2.72
N LEU A 6 58.85 -25.48 2.87
CA LEU A 6 58.05 -24.27 2.67
C LEU A 6 57.11 -24.12 3.87
N LEU A 7 57.63 -23.42 4.88
CA LEU A 7 56.85 -22.67 5.86
C LEU A 7 56.09 -21.56 5.14
N TYR A 8 54.77 -21.46 5.32
CA TYR A 8 54.16 -20.14 5.51
C TYR A 8 52.82 -20.26 6.24
N CYS A 9 52.76 -19.58 7.39
CA CYS A 9 51.62 -19.46 8.28
C CYS A 9 50.43 -18.82 7.56
N ILE A 10 49.27 -19.48 7.59
CA ILE A 10 47.97 -18.81 7.44
C ILE A 10 47.44 -18.64 8.86
N ALA A 11 47.87 -17.56 9.51
CA ALA A 11 47.30 -17.11 10.77
C ALA A 11 46.37 -15.92 10.48
N LEU A 12 45.10 -16.10 10.87
CA LEU A 12 44.14 -15.05 11.23
C LEU A 12 43.68 -14.05 10.15
N THR A 13 42.60 -14.39 9.44
CA THR A 13 41.60 -13.40 8.95
C THR A 13 40.26 -14.09 8.75
N LEU A 14 39.39 -14.13 9.76
CA LEU A 14 37.93 -14.29 9.58
C LEU A 14 37.19 -13.78 10.83
N VAL A 15 37.53 -12.56 11.24
CA VAL A 15 36.70 -11.72 12.12
C VAL A 15 36.19 -10.58 11.23
N LEU A 16 35.15 -10.82 10.41
CA LEU A 16 34.26 -9.77 9.84
C LEU A 16 33.16 -10.32 8.89
N VAL A 17 32.39 -11.34 9.27
CA VAL A 17 31.18 -11.74 8.50
C VAL A 17 29.97 -11.95 9.42
N ALA A 18 29.85 -11.14 10.46
CA ALA A 18 28.69 -11.14 11.37
C ALA A 18 27.86 -9.84 11.37
N ASN A 19 28.33 -8.78 10.69
CA ASN A 19 27.65 -7.47 10.64
C ASN A 19 26.98 -7.16 9.29
N SER A 20 26.78 -8.16 8.44
CA SER A 20 26.16 -8.01 7.10
C SER A 20 24.69 -8.42 7.08
N ALA A 21 24.06 -8.63 8.23
CA ALA A 21 22.61 -8.82 8.31
C ALA A 21 21.93 -7.44 8.29
N PRO A 22 20.93 -7.18 7.42
CA PRO A 22 20.16 -5.95 7.48
C PRO A 22 19.54 -5.85 8.87
N THR A 23 19.89 -4.82 9.65
CA THR A 23 19.15 -4.53 10.89
C THR A 23 17.68 -4.35 10.52
N PRO A 24 16.75 -5.06 11.18
CA PRO A 24 15.32 -4.86 10.94
C PRO A 24 15.01 -3.37 11.10
N SER A 25 14.30 -2.79 10.13
CA SER A 25 13.80 -1.43 10.25
C SER A 25 13.00 -1.30 11.54
N SER A 26 13.07 -0.13 12.19
CA SER A 26 12.14 0.14 13.28
C SER A 26 10.70 0.01 12.75
N PRO A 27 9.75 -0.47 13.56
CA PRO A 27 8.35 -0.56 13.16
C PRO A 27 7.79 0.77 12.59
N THR A 28 8.27 1.90 13.13
CA THR A 28 7.94 3.24 12.63
C THR A 28 8.42 3.46 11.19
N LYS A 29 9.66 3.07 10.86
CA LYS A 29 10.23 3.24 9.51
C LYS A 29 9.53 2.35 8.49
N GLU A 30 9.20 1.12 8.88
CA GLU A 30 8.42 0.22 8.04
C GLU A 30 7.03 0.81 7.77
N THR A 31 6.35 1.31 8.80
CA THR A 31 5.04 1.96 8.68
C THR A 31 5.10 3.18 7.76
N GLN A 32 6.12 4.04 7.90
CA GLN A 32 6.35 5.18 7.03
C GLN A 32 6.49 4.76 5.56
N GLN A 33 7.30 3.75 5.27
CA GLN A 33 7.49 3.24 3.91
C GLN A 33 6.21 2.68 3.30
N GLN A 34 5.42 1.93 4.08
CA GLN A 34 4.13 1.42 3.60
C GLN A 34 3.12 2.56 3.36
N LEU A 35 3.14 3.60 4.19
CA LEU A 35 2.24 4.75 4.04
C LEU A 35 2.62 5.62 2.84
N GLU A 36 3.91 5.80 2.57
CA GLU A 36 4.42 6.43 1.35
C GLU A 36 3.96 5.67 0.10
N GLN A 37 4.13 4.34 0.10
CA GLN A 37 3.68 3.49 -1.01
C GLN A 37 2.17 3.62 -1.23
N LEU A 38 1.37 3.56 -0.16
CA LEU A 38 -0.07 3.72 -0.24
C LEU A 38 -0.46 5.07 -0.86
N MET A 39 0.19 6.16 -0.44
CA MET A 39 -0.06 7.49 -1.03
C MET A 39 0.30 7.57 -2.51
N LEU A 40 1.39 6.93 -2.93
CA LEU A 40 1.78 6.86 -4.35
C LEU A 40 0.74 6.09 -5.17
N ASP A 41 0.30 4.94 -4.68
CA ASP A 41 -0.69 4.11 -5.37
C ASP A 41 -2.06 4.81 -5.45
N LEU A 42 -2.50 5.48 -4.38
CA LEU A 42 -3.74 6.27 -4.38
C LEU A 42 -3.67 7.44 -5.37
N ARG A 43 -2.52 8.12 -5.48
CA ARG A 43 -2.33 9.19 -6.48
C ARG A 43 -2.32 8.65 -7.91
N LEU A 44 -1.69 7.49 -8.13
CA LEU A 44 -1.71 6.84 -9.43
C LEU A 44 -3.14 6.46 -9.83
N LEU A 45 -3.92 5.93 -8.89
CA LEU A 45 -5.33 5.60 -9.10
C LEU A 45 -6.15 6.87 -9.39
N LEU A 46 -5.95 7.95 -8.63
CA LEU A 46 -6.62 9.23 -8.85
C LEU A 46 -6.31 9.81 -10.24
N ASN A 47 -5.05 9.75 -10.66
CA ASN A 47 -4.63 10.17 -12.00
C ASN A 47 -5.29 9.30 -13.08
N GLY A 48 -5.38 7.99 -12.84
CA GLY A 48 -6.07 7.05 -13.72
C GLY A 48 -7.59 7.29 -13.79
N VAL A 49 -8.20 7.84 -12.74
CA VAL A 49 -9.61 8.21 -12.76
C VAL A 49 -9.83 9.52 -13.51
N ASN A 50 -8.96 10.52 -13.30
CA ASN A 50 -9.14 11.87 -13.86
C ASN A 50 -8.77 11.99 -15.35
N ASN A 51 -7.85 11.17 -15.87
CA ASN A 51 -7.25 11.35 -17.20
C ASN A 51 -7.84 10.44 -18.29
N TYR A 52 -8.99 9.79 -18.07
CA TYR A 52 -9.45 8.73 -18.97
C TYR A 52 -10.72 9.09 -19.74
N GLU A 53 -10.62 8.95 -21.07
CA GLU A 53 -11.73 9.10 -22.03
C GLU A 53 -12.59 7.83 -22.18
N ASN A 54 -12.41 6.81 -21.33
CA ASN A 54 -13.06 5.50 -21.50
C ASN A 54 -14.47 5.45 -20.84
N PRO A 55 -15.55 5.19 -21.59
CA PRO A 55 -16.91 5.12 -21.06
C PRO A 55 -17.13 4.01 -20.03
N LYS A 56 -16.29 2.97 -19.94
CA LYS A 56 -16.44 1.91 -18.91
C LYS A 56 -15.92 2.32 -17.52
N LEU A 57 -15.08 3.36 -17.42
CA LEU A 57 -14.80 4.04 -16.16
C LEU A 57 -16.00 4.84 -15.64
N SER A 58 -17.06 4.98 -16.44
CA SER A 58 -18.33 5.54 -16.00
C SER A 58 -18.83 4.86 -14.72
N ARG A 59 -18.69 3.53 -14.57
CA ARG A 59 -19.12 2.85 -13.34
C ARG A 59 -18.32 3.29 -12.12
N MET A 60 -17.00 3.41 -12.23
CA MET A 60 -16.14 3.93 -11.14
C MET A 60 -16.52 5.38 -10.79
N LEU A 61 -16.80 6.20 -11.80
CA LEU A 61 -17.21 7.59 -11.61
C LEU A 61 -18.61 7.72 -10.97
N THR A 62 -19.52 6.78 -11.27
CA THR A 62 -20.86 6.74 -10.69
C THR A 62 -20.93 6.02 -9.35
N PHE A 63 -19.92 5.20 -9.02
CA PHE A 63 -19.86 4.50 -7.73
C PHE A 63 -19.80 5.52 -6.61
N LYS A 64 -20.64 5.32 -5.60
CA LYS A 64 -20.78 6.19 -4.45
C LYS A 64 -20.09 5.52 -3.28
N PHE A 65 -19.08 6.20 -2.73
CA PHE A 65 -18.28 5.69 -1.62
C PHE A 65 -18.80 6.25 -0.31
N TYR A 66 -18.78 5.44 0.74
CA TYR A 66 -18.98 5.94 2.09
C TYR A 66 -17.64 6.36 2.70
N MET A 67 -17.64 7.48 3.41
CA MET A 67 -16.48 7.93 4.19
C MET A 67 -16.72 7.65 5.68
N PRO A 68 -15.69 7.22 6.44
CA PRO A 68 -15.82 7.17 7.89
C PRO A 68 -16.09 8.57 8.45
N LYS A 69 -16.95 8.68 9.48
CA LYS A 69 -17.23 9.96 10.18
C LYS A 69 -15.95 10.59 10.74
N LYS A 70 -15.00 9.74 11.13
CA LYS A 70 -13.69 10.15 11.63
C LYS A 70 -12.64 9.10 11.27
N ALA A 71 -11.49 9.56 10.76
CA ALA A 71 -10.30 8.73 10.54
C ALA A 71 -9.07 9.46 11.10
N THR A 72 -8.50 8.95 12.20
CA THR A 72 -7.34 9.59 12.89
C THR A 72 -6.23 8.61 13.29
N GLU A 73 -6.43 7.32 13.05
CA GLU A 73 -5.53 6.24 13.48
C GLU A 73 -5.42 5.21 12.34
N LEU A 74 -4.30 4.49 12.26
CA LEU A 74 -4.03 3.51 11.19
C LEU A 74 -5.14 2.45 11.03
N LYS A 75 -5.79 2.02 12.11
CA LYS A 75 -6.90 1.05 12.06
C LYS A 75 -8.06 1.50 11.16
N HIS A 76 -8.25 2.80 10.97
CA HIS A 76 -9.29 3.32 10.08
C HIS A 76 -9.03 2.99 8.60
N LEU A 77 -7.80 2.66 8.21
CA LEU A 77 -7.49 2.16 6.86
C LEU A 77 -8.27 0.89 6.49
N GLN A 78 -8.82 0.17 7.47
CA GLN A 78 -9.76 -0.92 7.22
C GLN A 78 -10.99 -0.43 6.41
N CYS A 79 -11.46 0.80 6.63
CA CYS A 79 -12.61 1.35 5.88
C CYS A 79 -12.26 1.63 4.42
N LEU A 80 -11.02 2.03 4.14
CA LEU A 80 -10.52 2.14 2.77
C LEU A 80 -10.52 0.77 2.08
N ALA A 81 -10.04 -0.27 2.76
CA ALA A 81 -10.00 -1.61 2.22
C ALA A 81 -11.40 -2.17 1.91
N GLU A 82 -12.38 -1.93 2.79
CA GLU A 82 -13.76 -2.37 2.60
C GLU A 82 -14.42 -1.71 1.38
N GLU A 83 -14.28 -0.40 1.24
CA GLU A 83 -14.84 0.36 0.12
C GLU A 83 -14.17 0.02 -1.22
N LEU A 84 -12.84 -0.16 -1.24
CA LEU A 84 -12.13 -0.55 -2.47
C LEU A 84 -12.48 -1.96 -2.92
N LYS A 85 -12.75 -2.88 -1.98
CA LYS A 85 -13.22 -4.23 -2.32
C LYS A 85 -14.56 -4.20 -3.05
N LEU A 86 -15.51 -3.37 -2.59
CA LEU A 86 -16.81 -3.20 -3.27
C LEU A 86 -16.61 -2.64 -4.68
N LEU A 87 -15.71 -1.68 -4.86
CA LEU A 87 -15.37 -1.16 -6.18
C LEU A 87 -14.78 -2.24 -7.09
N GLU A 88 -13.85 -3.05 -6.58
CA GLU A 88 -13.24 -4.14 -7.31
C GLU A 88 -14.29 -5.16 -7.80
N GLU A 89 -15.25 -5.52 -6.95
CA GLU A 89 -16.38 -6.39 -7.30
C GLU A 89 -17.25 -5.79 -8.41
N VAL A 90 -17.58 -4.49 -8.34
CA VAL A 90 -18.34 -3.78 -9.38
C VAL A 90 -17.58 -3.73 -10.71
N LEU A 91 -16.26 -3.59 -10.67
CA LEU A 91 -15.40 -3.62 -11.84
C LEU A 91 -15.25 -5.03 -12.43
N TYR A 92 -15.26 -6.08 -11.59
CA TYR A 92 -15.17 -7.47 -12.02
C TYR A 92 -16.33 -7.88 -12.92
N LEU A 93 -17.54 -7.36 -12.65
CA LEU A 93 -18.74 -7.66 -13.43
C LEU A 93 -18.65 -7.26 -14.92
N ASP A 94 -17.66 -6.47 -15.33
CA ASP A 94 -17.47 -6.02 -16.72
C ASP A 94 -16.22 -6.61 -17.41
N GLN A 95 -15.66 -7.73 -16.94
CA GLN A 95 -14.41 -8.33 -17.44
C GLN A 95 -14.44 -8.89 -18.88
N SER A 96 -15.30 -8.38 -19.75
CA SER A 96 -15.16 -8.56 -21.19
C SER A 96 -14.02 -7.68 -21.75
N LYS A 97 -12.82 -8.26 -21.83
CA LYS A 97 -11.77 -7.99 -22.86
C LYS A 97 -10.98 -6.66 -22.87
N ASN A 98 -10.81 -5.94 -21.77
CA ASN A 98 -10.03 -4.68 -21.81
C ASN A 98 -8.68 -4.77 -21.07
N LEU A 99 -7.58 -4.61 -21.81
CA LEU A 99 -6.21 -4.55 -21.29
C LEU A 99 -6.01 -3.46 -20.22
N HIS A 100 -6.67 -2.30 -20.36
CA HIS A 100 -6.55 -1.19 -19.38
C HIS A 100 -7.14 -1.50 -18.01
N LEU A 101 -8.06 -2.47 -17.91
CA LEU A 101 -8.56 -2.92 -16.59
C LEU A 101 -7.51 -3.76 -15.86
N THR A 102 -6.53 -4.32 -16.56
CA THR A 102 -5.46 -5.11 -15.95
C THR A 102 -4.58 -4.23 -15.06
N ASP A 103 -4.19 -3.05 -15.54
CA ASP A 103 -3.35 -2.11 -14.79
C ASP A 103 -4.05 -1.61 -13.52
N ILE A 104 -5.35 -1.30 -13.61
CA ILE A 104 -6.15 -0.86 -12.46
C ILE A 104 -6.31 -2.00 -11.45
N LYS A 105 -6.50 -3.24 -11.89
CA LYS A 105 -6.58 -4.39 -10.97
C LYS A 105 -5.27 -4.65 -10.26
N GLU A 106 -4.16 -4.60 -10.97
CA GLU A 106 -2.83 -4.75 -10.38
C GLU A 106 -2.59 -3.64 -9.34
N LEU A 107 -2.97 -2.41 -9.66
CA LEU A 107 -2.90 -1.29 -8.73
C LEU A 107 -3.78 -1.50 -7.49
N MET A 108 -5.04 -1.91 -7.66
CA MET A 108 -5.94 -2.21 -6.53
C MET A 108 -5.41 -3.37 -5.68
N SER A 109 -4.82 -4.39 -6.30
CA SER A 109 -4.17 -5.50 -5.60
C SER A 109 -2.97 -5.01 -4.77
N ASN A 110 -2.13 -4.14 -5.32
CA ASN A 110 -0.99 -3.55 -4.61
C ASN A 110 -1.45 -2.70 -3.42
N ILE A 111 -2.51 -1.90 -3.60
CA ILE A 111 -3.13 -1.14 -2.51
C ILE A 111 -3.62 -2.08 -1.40
N ASN A 112 -4.34 -3.15 -1.76
CA ASN A 112 -4.84 -4.13 -0.79
C ASN A 112 -3.70 -4.80 0.00
N VAL A 113 -2.59 -5.16 -0.65
CA VAL A 113 -1.40 -5.72 0.02
C VAL A 113 -0.79 -4.71 0.99
N THR A 114 -0.67 -3.45 0.60
CA THR A 114 -0.13 -2.38 1.46
C THR A 114 -1.04 -2.12 2.67
N LEU A 115 -2.37 -2.11 2.47
CA LEU A 115 -3.35 -1.96 3.54
C LEU A 115 -3.29 -3.11 4.56
N LEU A 116 -3.10 -4.35 4.10
CA LEU A 116 -2.93 -5.50 4.98
C LEU A 116 -1.69 -5.38 5.88
N LYS A 117 -0.59 -4.82 5.36
CA LYS A 117 0.62 -4.57 6.15
C LYS A 117 0.41 -3.46 7.19
N LEU A 118 -0.32 -2.40 6.83
CA LEU A 118 -0.58 -1.26 7.70
C LEU A 118 -1.61 -1.54 8.80
N LYS A 119 -2.57 -2.44 8.57
CA LYS A 119 -3.63 -2.76 9.55
C LYS A 119 -3.10 -3.42 10.82
N GLY A 120 -1.98 -4.14 10.75
CA GLY A 120 -1.49 -4.97 11.84
C GLY A 120 -2.42 -6.16 12.15
N SER A 121 -2.27 -6.74 13.34
CA SER A 121 -2.95 -7.97 13.77
C SER A 121 -4.28 -7.78 14.49
N GLU A 122 -4.80 -6.55 14.55
CA GLU A 122 -6.01 -6.25 15.32
C GLU A 122 -7.25 -6.88 14.67
N ALA A 123 -7.94 -7.74 15.42
CA ALA A 123 -8.83 -8.77 14.87
C ALA A 123 -10.24 -8.28 14.47
N SER A 124 -10.64 -7.05 14.79
CA SER A 124 -11.93 -6.53 14.33
C SER A 124 -12.03 -5.02 14.58
N PHE A 125 -12.03 -4.23 13.51
CA PHE A 125 -12.44 -2.83 13.54
C PHE A 125 -13.73 -2.71 12.73
N LYS A 126 -14.73 -2.00 13.26
CA LYS A 126 -15.97 -1.69 12.53
C LYS A 126 -15.93 -0.24 12.09
N CYS A 127 -16.16 -0.02 10.80
CA CYS A 127 -16.22 1.31 10.23
C CYS A 127 -17.53 2.01 10.57
N GLU A 128 -17.43 3.19 11.18
CA GLU A 128 -18.56 4.09 11.39
C GLU A 128 -18.59 5.11 10.26
N TYR A 129 -19.50 4.92 9.31
CA TYR A 129 -19.63 5.74 8.11
C TYR A 129 -20.52 6.96 8.32
N ASP A 130 -20.21 8.01 7.58
CA ASP A 130 -21.11 9.14 7.34
C ASP A 130 -22.30 8.69 6.48
N ASP A 131 -23.45 9.35 6.64
CA ASP A 131 -24.65 9.09 5.85
C ASP A 131 -24.49 9.62 4.42
N GLU A 132 -23.64 10.63 4.21
CA GLU A 132 -23.36 11.20 2.89
C GLU A 132 -22.30 10.40 2.11
N THR A 133 -22.65 10.05 0.88
CA THR A 133 -21.70 9.40 -0.04
C THR A 133 -20.90 10.41 -0.85
N VAL A 134 -19.66 10.07 -1.18
CA VAL A 134 -18.76 10.91 -1.98
C VAL A 134 -18.43 10.28 -3.34
N THR A 135 -17.93 11.10 -4.26
CA THR A 135 -17.36 10.64 -5.54
C THR A 135 -16.00 9.95 -5.33
N ILE A 136 -15.56 9.17 -6.32
CA ILE A 136 -14.22 8.54 -6.28
C ILE A 136 -13.08 9.57 -6.12
N THR A 137 -13.18 10.73 -6.76
CA THR A 137 -12.18 11.79 -6.67
C THR A 137 -12.10 12.36 -5.26
N GLU A 138 -13.24 12.62 -4.63
CA GLU A 138 -13.31 13.07 -3.23
C GLU A 138 -12.83 12.00 -2.26
N PHE A 139 -13.24 10.74 -2.47
CA PHE A 139 -12.83 9.59 -1.68
C PHE A 139 -11.30 9.46 -1.65
N LEU A 140 -10.66 9.41 -2.83
CA LEU A 140 -9.22 9.26 -2.95
C LEU A 140 -8.48 10.45 -2.34
N ASN A 141 -8.92 11.69 -2.60
CA ASN A 141 -8.31 12.87 -2.00
C ASN A 141 -8.37 12.86 -0.48
N LYS A 142 -9.53 12.52 0.11
CA LYS A 142 -9.68 12.44 1.57
C LYS A 142 -8.76 11.38 2.19
N TRP A 143 -8.61 10.21 1.55
CA TRP A 143 -7.68 9.17 2.01
C TRP A 143 -6.21 9.55 1.85
N ILE A 144 -5.84 10.22 0.76
CA ILE A 144 -4.48 10.77 0.59
C ILE A 144 -4.18 11.78 1.71
N THR A 145 -5.09 12.71 1.99
CA THR A 145 -4.94 13.68 3.09
C THR A 145 -4.83 12.99 4.45
N PHE A 146 -5.64 11.96 4.69
CA PHE A 146 -5.53 11.15 5.90
C PHE A 146 -4.14 10.50 6.02
N CYS A 147 -3.65 9.85 4.96
CA CYS A 147 -2.33 9.23 4.96
C CYS A 147 -1.21 10.25 5.22
N GLN A 148 -1.30 11.44 4.61
CA GLN A 148 -0.34 12.52 4.88
C GLN A 148 -0.37 12.96 6.35
N SER A 149 -1.57 13.09 6.93
CA SER A 149 -1.70 13.46 8.35
C SER A 149 -1.10 12.43 9.29
N ILE A 150 -1.26 11.12 9.00
CA ILE A 150 -0.61 10.07 9.80
C ILE A 150 0.90 10.06 9.56
N PHE A 151 1.35 10.27 8.33
CA PHE A 151 2.78 10.29 8.02
C PHE A 151 3.50 11.39 8.81
N SER A 152 2.91 12.59 8.87
CA SER A 152 3.46 13.74 9.61
C SER A 152 3.54 13.54 11.13
N THR A 153 2.80 12.59 11.71
CA THR A 153 2.93 12.28 13.15
C THR A 153 3.98 11.21 13.44
N LEU A 154 4.45 10.50 12.41
CA LEU A 154 5.51 9.48 12.52
C LEU A 154 6.91 10.06 12.28
N THR A 155 7.01 11.17 11.52
CA THR A 155 8.25 11.91 11.25
C THR A 155 8.57 12.91 12.34
#